data_AF-A0AAV4CQT3-F1
#
_entry.id   AF-A0AAV4CQT3-F1
#
_cell.length_a   1.000
_cell.length_b   1.000
_cell.length_c   1.000
_cell.angle_alpha   90.00
_cell.angle_beta   90.00
_cell.angle_gamma   90.00
#
_symmetry.space_group_name_H-M   'P 1'
#
loop_
_entity.id
_entity.type
_entity.pdbx_description
1 polymer ?
#
loop_
_entity_poly.entity_id
_entity_poly.type
_entity_poly.pdbx_seq_one_letter_code
_entity_poly.pdbx_strand_id
1 'polypeptide(L)'
;MFSLDLNTMTWEKMAISGTLYARYSHTAHIYEDKLLLVGGVNTEQKSPGLAVISLTTFTALEFAFPAQDKQSLLMLHRHTSVLRPDKEDFQLVLLGGGGNCFSFGTHLNRTPVLVDIAGACGCMQQAKTS
;
A
#
# COMPACT_ATOMS: atom_id res chain seq x y z
N MET A 1 11.86 -3.45 -7.82
CA MET A 1 11.73 -1.99 -7.61
C MET A 1 13.05 -1.35 -8.02
N PHE A 2 13.04 -0.09 -8.46
CA PHE A 2 14.26 0.65 -8.81
C PHE A 2 14.30 1.97 -8.05
N SER A 3 15.49 2.44 -7.74
CA SER A 3 15.76 3.78 -7.20
C SER A 3 16.55 4.58 -8.23
N LEU A 4 16.26 5.87 -8.33
CA LEU A 4 17.06 6.82 -9.11
C LEU A 4 17.86 7.67 -8.13
N ASP A 5 19.19 7.60 -8.21
CA ASP A 5 20.04 8.58 -7.56
C ASP A 5 19.99 9.89 -8.36
N LEU A 6 19.49 10.95 -7.73
CA LEU A 6 19.32 12.26 -8.37
C LEU A 6 20.64 13.04 -8.52
N ASN A 7 21.70 12.65 -7.82
CA ASN A 7 23.01 13.28 -7.94
C ASN A 7 23.77 12.74 -9.16
N THR A 8 23.74 11.42 -9.35
CA THR A 8 24.45 10.74 -10.44
C THR A 8 23.57 10.47 -11.66
N MET A 9 22.24 10.63 -11.53
CA MET A 9 21.23 10.28 -12.54
C MET A 9 21.29 8.81 -12.96
N THR A 10 21.68 7.91 -12.06
CA THR A 10 21.76 6.47 -12.32
C THR A 10 20.64 5.70 -11.65
N TRP A 11 20.07 4.73 -12.37
CA TRP A 11 19.10 3.80 -11.84
C TRP A 11 19.78 2.58 -11.22
N GLU A 12 19.34 2.21 -10.02
CA GLU A 12 19.76 0.98 -9.34
C GLU A 12 18.57 0.06 -9.13
N LYS A 13 18.78 -1.24 -9.37
CA LYS A 13 17.79 -2.26 -9.05
C LYS A 13 17.85 -2.58 -7.57
N MET A 14 16.81 -2.25 -6.83
CA MET A 14 16.74 -2.56 -5.40
C MET A 14 16.40 -4.04 -5.18
N ALA A 15 17.24 -4.72 -4.40
CA ALA A 15 17.04 -6.11 -3.99
C ALA A 15 16.07 -6.17 -2.80
N ILE A 16 14.77 -6.13 -3.09
CA ILE A 16 13.73 -6.24 -2.06
C ILE A 16 13.53 -7.71 -1.67
N SER A 17 13.60 -7.99 -0.37
CA SER A 17 13.29 -9.30 0.23
C SER A 17 11.88 -9.30 0.86
N GLY A 18 11.34 -10.48 1.18
CA GLY A 18 10.03 -10.62 1.81
C GLY A 18 8.86 -10.71 0.81
N THR A 19 7.65 -10.39 1.28
CA THR A 19 6.42 -10.50 0.46
C THR A 19 6.04 -9.14 -0.09
N LEU A 20 5.94 -9.03 -1.41
CA LEU A 20 5.47 -7.83 -2.10
C LEU A 20 4.73 -8.24 -3.37
N TYR A 21 3.46 -7.87 -3.48
CA TYR A 21 2.69 -8.15 -4.69
C TYR A 21 2.94 -7.08 -5.77
N ALA A 22 3.04 -7.54 -7.02
CA ALA A 22 2.96 -6.66 -8.18
C ALA A 22 1.66 -5.85 -8.08
N ARG A 23 1.70 -4.57 -8.46
CA ARG A 23 0.56 -3.66 -8.33
C ARG A 23 0.63 -2.53 -9.34
N TYR A 24 -0.51 -2.22 -9.95
CA TYR A 24 -0.73 -1.07 -10.82
C TYR A 24 -1.79 -0.15 -10.22
N SER A 25 -1.69 1.16 -10.48
CA SER A 25 -2.62 2.17 -9.96
C SER A 25 -2.72 2.20 -8.42
N HIS A 26 -1.63 1.84 -7.74
CA HIS A 26 -1.47 1.99 -6.30
C HIS A 26 -1.11 3.43 -5.95
N THR A 27 -1.21 3.77 -4.67
CA THR A 27 -0.67 5.03 -4.12
C THR A 27 0.53 4.73 -3.25
N ALA A 28 1.43 5.71 -3.07
CA ALA A 28 2.67 5.54 -2.34
C ALA A 28 2.92 6.71 -1.38
N HIS A 29 3.45 6.41 -0.19
CA HIS A 29 3.80 7.39 0.85
C HIS A 29 5.13 7.04 1.51
N ILE A 30 5.86 8.06 1.94
CA ILE A 30 7.02 7.89 2.82
C ILE A 30 6.60 8.21 4.24
N TYR A 31 6.95 7.32 5.17
CA TYR A 31 6.79 7.53 6.60
C TYR A 31 8.03 7.01 7.32
N GLU A 32 8.76 7.90 8.00
CA GLU A 32 10.08 7.60 8.57
C GLU A 32 11.03 6.97 7.53
N ASP A 33 11.61 5.81 7.84
CA ASP A 33 12.45 5.00 6.97
C ASP A 33 11.66 3.93 6.20
N LYS A 34 10.36 4.15 5.96
CA LYS A 34 9.46 3.17 5.33
C LYS A 34 8.74 3.77 4.12
N LEU A 35 8.63 2.96 3.07
CA LEU A 35 7.78 3.21 1.92
C LEU A 35 6.49 2.39 2.07
N LEU A 36 5.37 3.08 2.09
CA LEU A 36 4.02 2.51 2.16
C LEU A 36 3.42 2.48 0.76
N LEU A 37 2.98 1.32 0.30
CA LEU A 37 2.24 1.16 -0.95
C LEU A 37 0.83 0.68 -0.64
N VAL A 38 -0.19 1.39 -1.14
CA VAL A 38 -1.59 1.10 -0.81
C VAL A 38 -2.34 0.70 -2.05
N GLY A 39 -3.02 -0.45 -1.96
CA GLY A 39 -3.95 -0.95 -2.96
C GLY A 39 -3.33 -1.13 -4.34
N GLY A 40 -4.16 -0.91 -5.36
CA GLY A 40 -3.85 -1.18 -6.75
C GLY A 40 -4.46 -2.49 -7.24
N VAL A 41 -4.14 -2.83 -8.48
CA VAL A 41 -4.57 -4.05 -9.18
C VAL A 41 -3.39 -4.89 -9.61
N ASN A 42 -3.58 -6.19 -9.72
CA ASN A 42 -2.62 -7.09 -10.31
C ASN A 42 -3.34 -8.19 -11.11
N THR A 43 -2.56 -9.03 -11.77
CA THR A 43 -3.06 -10.20 -12.52
C THR A 43 -3.07 -11.47 -11.67
N GLU A 44 -2.82 -11.35 -10.36
CA GLU A 44 -2.76 -12.48 -9.43
C GLU A 44 -4.08 -12.63 -8.66
N GLN A 45 -4.25 -13.75 -7.96
CA GLN A 45 -5.48 -14.01 -7.22
C GLN A 45 -5.62 -13.15 -5.95
N LYS A 46 -4.49 -12.73 -5.34
CA LYS A 46 -4.49 -11.89 -4.14
C LYS A 46 -4.40 -10.42 -4.54
N SER A 47 -5.45 -9.66 -4.20
CA SER A 47 -5.47 -8.21 -4.41
C SER A 47 -4.42 -7.53 -3.53
N PRO A 48 -3.64 -6.57 -4.05
CA PRO A 48 -2.69 -5.80 -3.26
C PRO A 48 -3.37 -5.05 -2.13
N GLY A 49 -2.83 -5.15 -0.92
CA GLY A 49 -3.33 -4.44 0.25
C GLY A 49 -2.40 -3.29 0.61
N LEU A 50 -1.98 -3.23 1.87
CA LEU A 50 -0.94 -2.34 2.34
C LEU A 50 0.40 -3.08 2.34
N ALA A 51 1.35 -2.65 1.49
CA ALA A 51 2.73 -3.08 1.64
C ALA A 51 3.54 -2.03 2.39
N VAL A 52 4.37 -2.51 3.31
CA VAL A 52 5.34 -1.70 4.06
C VAL A 52 6.73 -2.20 3.70
N ILE A 53 7.55 -1.31 3.15
CA ILE A 53 8.91 -1.62 2.72
C ILE A 53 9.87 -0.78 3.58
N SER A 54 10.81 -1.43 4.26
CA SER A 54 11.89 -0.69 4.94
C SER A 54 12.90 -0.20 3.92
N LEU A 55 13.19 1.10 3.94
CA LEU A 55 14.23 1.73 3.13
C LEU A 55 15.63 1.55 3.71
N THR A 56 15.74 1.00 4.93
CA THR A 56 17.04 0.66 5.55
C THR A 56 17.43 -0.78 5.29
N THR A 57 16.50 -1.73 5.41
CA THR A 57 16.80 -3.17 5.22
C THR A 57 16.36 -3.73 3.88
N PHE A 58 15.61 -2.96 3.08
CA PHE A 58 15.00 -3.42 1.83
C PHE A 58 14.14 -4.68 1.99
N THR A 59 13.46 -4.81 3.14
CA THR A 59 12.50 -5.90 3.41
C THR A 59 11.07 -5.39 3.26
N ALA A 60 10.20 -6.23 2.69
CA ALA A 60 8.78 -5.93 2.48
C ALA A 60 7.86 -6.88 3.25
N LEU A 61 6.81 -6.30 3.85
CA LEU A 61 5.65 -7.01 4.37
C LEU A 61 4.39 -6.56 3.62
N GLU A 62 3.47 -7.49 3.41
CA GLU A 62 2.21 -7.27 2.71
C GLU A 62 1.04 -7.63 3.62
N PHE A 63 0.14 -6.67 3.85
CA PHE A 63 -1.02 -6.81 4.71
C PHE A 63 -2.30 -6.72 3.86
N ALA A 64 -3.12 -7.77 3.91
CA ALA A 64 -4.41 -7.77 3.24
C ALA A 64 -5.42 -6.89 3.99
N PHE A 65 -6.29 -6.20 3.26
CA PHE A 65 -7.47 -5.58 3.86
C PHE A 65 -8.48 -6.66 4.31
N PRO A 66 -9.35 -6.36 5.29
CA PRO A 66 -10.37 -7.28 5.75
C PRO A 66 -11.19 -7.87 4.60
N ALA A 67 -11.61 -9.12 4.76
CA ALA A 67 -12.42 -9.81 3.77
C ALA A 67 -13.68 -8.98 3.46
N GLN A 68 -13.96 -8.82 2.17
CA GLN A 68 -15.04 -7.97 1.68
C GLN A 68 -16.19 -8.85 1.19
N ASP A 69 -17.42 -8.52 1.56
CA ASP A 69 -18.62 -9.11 0.97
C ASP A 69 -19.23 -8.16 -0.09
N LYS A 70 -20.38 -8.54 -0.66
CA LYS A 70 -21.06 -7.72 -1.69
C LYS A 70 -21.48 -6.34 -1.18
N GLN A 71 -21.68 -6.18 0.13
CA GLN A 71 -22.16 -4.95 0.77
C GLN A 71 -21.00 -4.09 1.27
N SER A 72 -19.84 -4.70 1.56
CA SER A 72 -18.63 -4.06 2.07
C SER A 72 -17.46 -4.06 1.07
N LEU A 73 -17.76 -4.15 -0.23
CA LEU A 73 -16.74 -4.17 -1.30
C LEU A 73 -15.97 -2.83 -1.34
N LEU A 74 -14.65 -2.92 -1.19
CA LEU A 74 -13.71 -1.81 -1.22
C LEU A 74 -12.67 -2.07 -2.33
N MET A 75 -12.83 -1.34 -3.44
CA MET A 75 -11.97 -1.46 -4.61
C MET A 75 -10.93 -0.34 -4.62
N LEU A 76 -9.70 -0.63 -4.21
CA LEU A 76 -8.61 0.35 -4.15
C LEU A 76 -7.92 0.55 -5.50
N HIS A 77 -8.69 0.63 -6.58
CA HIS A 77 -8.17 0.90 -7.93
C HIS A 77 -8.40 2.38 -8.23
N ARG A 78 -7.35 3.10 -8.67
CA ARG A 78 -7.39 4.56 -8.92
C ARG A 78 -7.98 5.36 -7.75
N HIS A 79 -7.73 4.90 -6.54
CA HIS A 79 -8.06 5.65 -5.33
C HIS A 79 -6.99 6.73 -5.08
N THR A 80 -7.33 7.69 -4.23
CA THR A 80 -6.35 8.60 -3.63
C THR A 80 -6.16 8.20 -2.17
N SER A 81 -4.96 8.40 -1.64
CA SER A 81 -4.71 8.22 -0.21
C SER A 81 -3.93 9.41 0.32
N VAL A 82 -4.26 9.80 1.55
CA VAL A 82 -3.65 10.94 2.24
C VAL A 82 -3.12 10.45 3.57
N LEU A 83 -1.81 10.56 3.76
CA LEU A 83 -1.16 10.30 5.03
C LEU A 83 -1.40 11.49 5.96
N ARG A 84 -2.00 11.25 7.13
CA ARG A 84 -2.13 12.28 8.16
C ARG A 84 -0.94 12.19 9.11
N PRO A 85 -0.13 13.25 9.24
CA PRO A 85 1.09 13.24 10.03
C PRO A 85 0.86 13.49 11.53
N ASP A 86 -0.39 13.43 12.01
CA ASP A 86 -0.70 13.81 13.38
C ASP A 86 -0.09 12.79 14.36
N LYS A 87 0.53 13.29 15.43
CA LYS A 87 1.49 12.52 16.25
C LYS A 87 0.86 11.40 17.08
N GLU A 88 -0.46 11.41 17.24
CA GLU A 88 -1.19 10.47 18.10
C GLU A 88 -2.04 9.46 17.32
N ASP A 89 -2.47 9.80 16.09
CA ASP A 89 -3.32 8.95 15.24
C ASP A 89 -2.68 8.72 13.87
N PHE A 90 -1.86 7.66 13.77
CA PHE A 90 -1.17 7.25 12.55
C PHE A 90 -2.16 6.68 11.52
N GLN A 91 -2.80 7.56 10.75
CA GLN A 91 -3.85 7.15 9.80
C GLN A 91 -3.57 7.56 8.35
N LEU A 92 -3.76 6.58 7.47
CA LEU A 92 -4.00 6.80 6.05
C LEU A 92 -5.51 6.97 5.82
N VAL A 93 -5.88 8.05 5.15
CA VAL A 93 -7.26 8.27 4.67
C VAL A 93 -7.31 7.88 3.20
N LEU A 94 -8.06 6.84 2.88
CA LEU A 94 -8.29 6.39 1.50
C LEU A 94 -9.59 6.99 0.98
N LEU A 95 -9.51 7.64 -0.18
CA LEU A 95 -10.60 8.38 -0.79
C LEU A 95 -10.90 7.84 -2.19
N GLY A 96 -12.17 7.54 -2.43
CA GLY A 96 -12.65 7.07 -3.72
C GLY A 96 -12.01 5.74 -4.14
N GLY A 97 -11.87 5.56 -5.44
CA GLY A 97 -11.54 4.28 -6.05
C GLY A 97 -12.79 3.49 -6.42
N GLY A 98 -12.61 2.52 -7.31
CA GLY A 98 -13.71 1.79 -7.90
C GLY A 98 -13.29 1.03 -9.14
N GLY A 99 -14.24 0.35 -9.77
CA GLY A 99 -14.00 -0.34 -11.03
C GLY A 99 -15.30 -0.57 -11.78
N ASN A 100 -15.19 -0.70 -13.09
CA ASN A 100 -16.29 -1.16 -13.92
C ASN A 100 -16.09 -2.64 -14.25
N CYS A 101 -17.15 -3.41 -14.10
CA CYS A 101 -17.20 -4.78 -14.59
C CYS A 101 -18.26 -4.86 -15.69
N PHE A 102 -17.89 -5.40 -16.85
CA PHE A 102 -18.76 -5.49 -18.03
C PHE A 102 -20.13 -6.09 -17.71
N SER A 103 -20.18 -7.14 -16.88
CA SER A 103 -21.41 -7.87 -16.55
C SER A 103 -22.10 -7.43 -15.26
N PHE A 104 -21.37 -6.76 -14.35
CA PHE A 104 -21.86 -6.44 -13.00
C PHE A 104 -22.02 -4.93 -12.76
N GLY A 105 -21.69 -4.10 -13.75
CA GLY A 105 -21.79 -2.65 -13.68
C GLY A 105 -20.61 -2.01 -12.97
N THR A 106 -20.80 -0.72 -12.62
CA THR A 106 -19.77 0.10 -11.98
C THR A 106 -19.92 0.07 -10.46
N HIS A 107 -18.80 -0.20 -9.78
CA HIS A 107 -18.68 -0.07 -8.33
C HIS A 107 -17.77 1.10 -7.98
N LEU A 108 -18.21 1.95 -7.05
CA LEU A 108 -17.43 3.05 -6.51
C LEU A 108 -17.43 2.92 -4.98
N ASN A 109 -16.27 3.16 -4.38
CA ASN A 109 -16.15 3.21 -2.93
C ASN A 109 -16.98 4.40 -2.41
N ARG A 110 -17.94 4.12 -1.52
CA ARG A 110 -18.94 5.10 -1.09
C ARG A 110 -18.48 6.01 0.02
N THR A 111 -17.53 5.56 0.82
CA THR A 111 -17.07 6.27 2.02
C THR A 111 -15.55 6.30 2.06
N PRO A 112 -14.95 7.33 2.66
CA PRO A 112 -13.55 7.28 3.05
C PRO A 112 -13.26 6.07 3.92
N VAL A 113 -12.07 5.50 3.78
CA VAL A 113 -11.58 4.42 4.65
C VAL A 113 -10.41 4.94 5.46
N LEU A 114 -10.47 4.77 6.77
CA LEU A 114 -9.38 5.06 7.67
C LEU A 114 -8.58 3.78 7.88
N VAL A 115 -7.28 3.85 7.66
CA VAL A 115 -6.35 2.74 7.84
C VAL A 115 -5.35 3.15 8.89
N ASP A 116 -5.38 2.46 10.02
CA ASP A 116 -4.33 2.54 11.02
C ASP A 116 -3.10 1.78 10.51
N ILE A 117 -1.98 2.50 10.41
CA ILE A 117 -0.70 1.94 9.93
C ILE A 117 0.27 1.61 11.07
N ALA A 118 -0.05 1.97 12.32
CA ALA A 118 0.87 1.78 13.46
C ALA A 118 1.23 0.30 13.66
N GLY A 119 0.24 -0.59 13.60
CA GLY A 119 0.46 -2.03 13.72
C GLY A 119 1.35 -2.58 12.60
N ALA A 120 1.06 -2.20 11.35
CA ALA A 120 1.82 -2.66 10.19
C ALA A 120 3.28 -2.14 10.21
N CYS A 121 3.48 -0.87 10.57
CA CYS A 121 4.80 -0.27 10.71
C CYS A 121 5.58 -0.82 11.92
N GLY A 122 4.89 -1.17 13.02
CA GLY A 122 5.49 -1.79 14.20
C GLY A 122 6.02 -3.20 13.93
N CYS A 123 5.30 -4.02 13.15
CA CYS A 123 5.79 -5.34 12.74
C CYS A 123 7.13 -5.28 11.98
N MET A 124 7.39 -4.20 11.23
CA MET A 124 8.65 -3.99 10.53
C MET A 124 9.83 -3.61 11.45
N GLN A 125 9.57 -3.09 12.65
CA GLN A 125 10.63 -2.70 13.60
C GLN A 125 11.23 -3.92 14.33
N GLN A 126 10.47 -5.01 14.50
CA GLN A 126 10.92 -6.22 15.20
C GLN A 126 11.98 -7.03 14.41
N ALA A 127 12.15 -6.76 13.11
CA ALA A 127 13.13 -7.43 12.26
C ALA A 127 14.59 -6.94 12.46
N LYS A 128 14.82 -5.93 13.32
CA LYS A 128 16.17 -5.38 13.64
C LYS A 128 16.85 -6.02 14.88
N THR A 129 16.21 -6.97 15.56
CA THR A 129 16.68 -7.51 16.87
C THR A 129 16.94 -9.02 16.91
N SER A 130 17.52 -9.61 15.87
CA SER A 130 18.10 -10.97 15.95
C SER A 130 19.44 -11.05 15.26
#